data_AF-A0A2T4XHJ2-F1
#
_entry.id   AF-A0A2T4XHJ2-F1
#
_cell.length_a   1.000
_cell.length_b   1.000
_cell.length_c   1.000
_cell.angle_alpha   90.00
_cell.angle_beta   90.00
_cell.angle_gamma   90.00
#
_symmetry.space_group_name_H-M   'P 1'
#
loop_
_entity.id
_entity.type
_entity.pdbx_description
1 polymer ?
#
loop_
_entity_poly.entity_id
_entity_poly.type
_entity_poly.pdbx_seq_one_letter_code
_entity_poly.pdbx_strand_id
1 'polypeptide(L)'
;MRKLVMNDLRMGVFVVALGVFAGLLVPAQKAFAQFEEPQIRKIDQSERDRFEQRFENIKWTGQGLYNPTVIDRIPTMELRSRIQAVFGDPTQKIEQLFGKKNYRPGKAIQFEYWFVVDGEMPLMVLDLDGPFENGLVYVGASQFIDRMPQVKRTFTKMLMEEGLEFAPYSDYFFSPEREQWYEVRYDGVDFTREALKKAPVFR
;
A
#
# COMPACT_ATOMS: atom_id res chain seq x y z
N MET A 1 71.44 -52.36 -6.78
CA MET A 1 70.16 -51.70 -6.44
C MET A 1 70.41 -50.59 -5.43
N ARG A 2 69.81 -49.40 -5.65
CA ARG A 2 69.68 -48.18 -4.80
C ARG A 2 70.92 -47.27 -4.67
N LYS A 3 71.05 -46.23 -5.52
CA LYS A 3 70.63 -44.79 -5.40
C LYS A 3 71.54 -44.02 -4.42
N LEU A 4 72.58 -43.29 -4.87
CA LEU A 4 72.62 -41.94 -5.52
C LEU A 4 71.72 -40.94 -4.75
N VAL A 5 72.19 -40.13 -3.78
CA VAL A 5 73.25 -39.08 -3.71
C VAL A 5 72.70 -37.67 -3.90
N MET A 6 73.25 -36.79 -3.05
CA MET A 6 73.44 -35.35 -3.16
C MET A 6 72.31 -34.41 -2.74
N ASN A 7 72.61 -33.76 -1.63
CA ASN A 7 72.18 -32.43 -1.26
C ASN A 7 73.11 -31.39 -1.89
N ASP A 8 72.54 -30.20 -2.11
CA ASP A 8 73.18 -28.88 -2.21
C ASP A 8 73.98 -28.52 -3.47
N LEU A 9 73.46 -27.58 -4.25
CA LEU A 9 73.65 -26.13 -4.03
C LEU A 9 73.10 -25.33 -5.24
N ARG A 10 72.32 -24.26 -4.99
CA ARG A 10 72.54 -22.89 -5.52
C ARG A 10 71.26 -22.02 -5.59
N MET A 11 71.51 -20.73 -5.29
CA MET A 11 70.95 -19.53 -5.93
C MET A 11 69.55 -19.04 -5.56
N GLY A 12 69.48 -17.73 -5.25
CA GLY A 12 68.32 -16.92 -5.58
C GLY A 12 67.99 -15.82 -4.55
N VAL A 13 68.61 -14.65 -4.69
CA VAL A 13 68.11 -13.41 -4.11
C VAL A 13 66.79 -13.06 -4.80
N PHE A 14 65.72 -12.81 -4.03
CA PHE A 14 64.55 -12.06 -4.51
C PHE A 14 64.12 -11.06 -3.44
N VAL A 15 64.39 -9.79 -3.75
CA VAL A 15 63.80 -8.62 -3.09
C VAL A 15 62.39 -8.46 -3.65
N VAL A 16 61.37 -8.45 -2.79
CA VAL A 16 60.06 -7.86 -3.14
C VAL A 16 59.66 -6.91 -2.04
N ALA A 17 59.44 -5.67 -2.46
CA ALA A 17 59.22 -4.50 -1.63
C ALA A 17 57.96 -4.64 -0.75
N LEU A 18 58.15 -4.51 0.56
CA LEU A 18 57.10 -4.10 1.50
C LEU A 18 56.93 -2.58 1.34
N GLY A 19 55.91 -2.15 0.60
CA GLY A 19 55.69 -0.74 0.31
C GLY A 19 54.21 -0.40 0.16
N VAL A 20 53.56 -0.14 1.30
CA VAL A 20 52.41 0.75 1.48
C VAL A 20 51.23 0.56 0.49
N PHE A 21 50.32 -0.35 0.85
CA PHE A 21 48.91 -0.29 0.43
C PHE A 21 48.00 -0.25 1.67
N ALA A 22 48.39 0.56 2.65
CA ALA A 22 47.63 0.79 3.88
C ALA A 22 46.94 2.16 3.81
N GLY A 23 45.84 2.23 3.08
CA GLY A 23 45.05 3.46 3.03
C GLY A 23 44.17 3.55 1.80
N LEU A 24 43.11 2.74 1.77
CA LEU A 24 41.82 3.03 1.11
C LEU A 24 40.84 1.87 1.40
N LEU A 25 40.76 1.43 2.65
CA LEU A 25 39.57 0.76 3.16
C LEU A 25 38.65 1.86 3.69
N VAL A 26 38.04 2.59 2.76
CA VAL A 26 36.82 3.35 3.10
C VAL A 26 35.77 2.28 3.43
N PRO A 27 35.22 2.22 4.64
CA PRO A 27 34.10 1.34 4.89
C PRO A 27 32.97 1.83 3.97
N ALA A 28 32.60 1.02 2.98
CA ALA A 28 31.44 1.24 2.11
C ALA A 28 30.12 1.05 2.88
N GLN A 29 30.02 1.63 4.08
CA GLN A 29 28.93 1.40 5.02
C GLN A 29 27.83 2.47 4.97
N LYS A 30 27.86 3.45 4.05
CA LYS A 30 26.84 4.52 4.01
C LYS A 30 26.45 4.99 2.60
N ALA A 31 26.12 4.07 1.70
CA ALA A 31 25.52 4.44 0.41
C ALA A 31 24.44 3.49 -0.10
N PHE A 32 23.86 2.65 0.75
CA PHE A 32 22.46 2.29 0.57
C PHE A 32 21.67 3.33 1.34
N ALA A 33 21.11 4.32 0.63
CA ALA A 33 19.96 5.04 1.14
C ALA A 33 18.83 4.01 1.26
N GLN A 34 18.83 3.26 2.36
CA GLN A 34 17.66 2.52 2.79
C GLN A 34 16.66 3.61 3.17
N PHE A 35 15.87 4.04 2.20
CA PHE A 35 14.72 4.90 2.48
C PHE A 35 13.91 4.19 3.55
N GLU A 36 13.74 4.84 4.71
CA GLU A 36 12.90 4.30 5.78
C GLU A 36 11.52 3.99 5.20
N GLU A 37 10.96 2.83 5.55
CA GLU A 37 9.62 2.48 5.09
C GLU A 37 8.62 3.48 5.70
N PRO A 38 7.78 4.14 4.88
CA PRO A 38 6.84 5.13 5.38
C PRO A 38 5.89 4.53 6.41
N GLN A 39 5.65 5.27 7.48
CA GLN A 39 4.70 4.89 8.52
C GLN A 39 3.29 5.30 8.09
N ILE A 40 2.45 4.31 7.78
CA ILE A 40 1.08 4.53 7.33
C ILE A 40 0.14 4.32 8.51
N ARG A 41 -0.46 5.40 9.01
CA ARG A 41 -1.47 5.34 10.09
C ARG A 41 -2.86 5.58 9.53
N LYS A 42 -3.77 4.64 9.77
CA LYS A 42 -5.19 4.80 9.44
C LYS A 42 -5.87 5.82 10.35
N ILE A 43 -6.81 6.56 9.79
CA ILE A 43 -7.69 7.51 10.46
C ILE A 43 -9.02 6.83 10.72
N ASP A 44 -9.44 6.80 11.97
CA ASP A 44 -10.74 6.24 12.33
C ASP A 44 -11.88 7.21 12.03
N GLN A 45 -13.10 6.69 11.95
CA GLN A 45 -14.30 7.52 11.70
C GLN A 45 -14.44 8.67 12.70
N SER A 46 -14.05 8.46 13.96
CA SER A 46 -14.09 9.47 15.04
C SER A 46 -13.05 10.59 14.87
N GLU A 47 -12.00 10.37 14.08
CA GLU A 47 -10.95 11.35 13.80
C GLU A 47 -11.23 12.16 12.52
N ARG A 48 -12.30 11.84 11.78
CA ARG A 48 -12.56 12.37 10.44
C ARG A 48 -12.58 13.89 10.39
N ASP A 49 -13.38 14.52 11.24
CA ASP A 49 -13.55 15.97 11.22
C ASP A 49 -12.22 16.69 11.52
N ARG A 50 -11.38 16.11 12.38
CA ARG A 50 -10.03 16.63 12.67
C ARG A 50 -9.08 16.45 11.48
N PHE A 51 -9.18 15.34 10.76
CA PHE A 51 -8.41 15.11 9.53
C PHE A 51 -8.79 16.11 8.44
N GLU A 52 -10.08 16.30 8.20
CA GLU A 52 -10.60 17.27 7.22
C GLU A 52 -10.14 18.68 7.56
N GLN A 53 -10.28 19.10 8.82
CA GLN A 53 -9.82 20.42 9.28
C GLN A 53 -8.31 20.58 9.10
N ARG A 54 -7.51 19.56 9.43
CA ARG A 54 -6.04 19.63 9.30
C ARG A 54 -5.59 19.80 7.85
N PHE A 55 -6.32 19.19 6.91
CA PHE A 55 -5.93 19.10 5.50
C PHE A 55 -6.87 19.85 4.56
N GLU A 56 -7.64 20.82 5.08
CA GLU A 56 -8.66 21.56 4.32
C GLU A 56 -8.12 22.27 3.07
N ASN A 57 -6.85 22.70 3.11
CA ASN A 57 -6.21 23.48 2.03
C ASN A 57 -5.33 22.63 1.10
N ILE A 58 -5.45 21.30 1.17
CA ILE A 58 -4.67 20.38 0.35
C ILE A 58 -5.19 20.31 -1.08
N LYS A 59 -4.26 20.33 -2.03
CA LYS A 59 -4.52 19.98 -3.43
C LYS A 59 -4.38 18.47 -3.59
N TRP A 60 -5.49 17.78 -3.74
CA TRP A 60 -5.53 16.33 -3.95
C TRP A 60 -5.16 15.95 -5.40
N THR A 61 -4.41 14.86 -5.56
CA THR A 61 -4.02 14.31 -6.86
C THR A 61 -3.78 12.81 -6.77
N GLY A 62 -3.95 12.10 -7.89
CA GLY A 62 -3.50 10.71 -8.04
C GLY A 62 -2.09 10.57 -8.64
N GLN A 63 -1.47 11.69 -9.06
CA GLN A 63 -0.13 11.67 -9.66
C GLN A 63 0.90 11.05 -8.72
N GLY A 64 1.77 10.17 -9.24
CA GLY A 64 2.73 9.40 -8.44
C GLY A 64 2.18 8.08 -7.89
N LEU A 65 0.86 7.85 -7.94
CA LEU A 65 0.20 6.60 -7.52
C LEU A 65 -0.23 5.72 -8.70
N TYR A 66 -0.07 6.19 -9.94
CA TYR A 66 -0.47 5.47 -11.17
C TYR A 66 0.45 4.33 -11.58
N ASN A 67 1.65 4.24 -11.00
CA ASN A 67 2.55 3.15 -11.34
C ASN A 67 1.86 1.81 -11.03
N PRO A 68 1.76 0.91 -12.02
CA PRO A 68 1.10 -0.37 -11.83
C PRO A 68 1.82 -1.20 -10.76
N THR A 69 1.04 -1.73 -9.84
CA THR A 69 1.43 -2.63 -8.76
C THR A 69 0.54 -3.87 -8.79
N VAL A 70 0.92 -4.91 -8.04
CA VAL A 70 0.16 -6.17 -8.00
C VAL A 70 -1.28 -5.92 -7.55
N ILE A 71 -1.49 -5.03 -6.56
CA ILE A 71 -2.82 -4.73 -6.03
C ILE A 71 -3.76 -4.09 -7.05
N ASP A 72 -3.26 -3.45 -8.10
CA ASP A 72 -4.12 -2.86 -9.15
C ASP A 72 -4.79 -3.94 -10.03
N ARG A 73 -4.43 -5.22 -9.86
CA ARG A 73 -4.99 -6.36 -10.60
C ARG A 73 -5.79 -7.31 -9.72
N ILE A 74 -5.92 -7.00 -8.44
CA ILE A 74 -6.65 -7.84 -7.47
C ILE A 74 -8.11 -7.38 -7.44
N PRO A 75 -9.08 -8.31 -7.39
CA PRO A 75 -10.49 -7.95 -7.23
C PRO A 75 -10.72 -7.02 -6.05
N THR A 76 -11.53 -5.98 -6.24
CA THR A 76 -11.75 -4.96 -5.21
C THR A 76 -12.35 -5.53 -3.93
N MET A 77 -13.18 -6.57 -4.04
CA MET A 77 -13.73 -7.29 -2.89
C MET A 77 -12.65 -7.95 -2.03
N GLU A 78 -11.64 -8.55 -2.67
CA GLU A 78 -10.50 -9.14 -1.97
C GLU A 78 -9.65 -8.04 -1.29
N LEU A 79 -9.36 -6.95 -2.01
CA LEU A 79 -8.63 -5.81 -1.44
C LEU A 79 -9.36 -5.22 -0.25
N ARG A 80 -10.68 -5.08 -0.32
CA ARG A 80 -11.51 -4.58 0.78
C ARG A 80 -11.37 -5.43 2.04
N SER A 81 -11.30 -6.75 1.90
CA SER A 81 -11.07 -7.69 3.00
C SER A 81 -9.64 -7.60 3.55
N ARG A 82 -8.63 -7.54 2.68
CA ARG A 82 -7.21 -7.40 3.07
C ARG A 82 -6.95 -6.09 3.81
N ILE A 83 -7.49 -4.97 3.34
CA ILE A 83 -7.34 -3.67 4.00
C ILE A 83 -7.97 -3.72 5.39
N GLN A 84 -9.12 -4.38 5.54
CA GLN A 84 -9.75 -4.52 6.85
C GLN A 84 -8.95 -5.38 7.81
N ALA A 85 -8.32 -6.44 7.32
CA ALA A 85 -7.43 -7.27 8.13
C ALA A 85 -6.25 -6.46 8.68
N VAL A 86 -5.73 -5.52 7.90
CA VAL A 86 -4.57 -4.70 8.30
C VAL A 86 -4.96 -3.45 9.10
N PHE A 87 -6.07 -2.79 8.75
CA PHE A 87 -6.41 -1.45 9.25
C PHE A 87 -7.77 -1.34 9.95
N GLY A 88 -8.50 -2.44 10.10
CA GLY A 88 -9.85 -2.45 10.67
C GLY A 88 -10.89 -1.80 9.74
N ASP A 89 -12.00 -1.32 10.28
CA ASP A 89 -13.11 -0.80 9.48
C ASP A 89 -12.73 0.41 8.61
N PRO A 90 -13.41 0.66 7.47
CA PRO A 90 -13.22 1.88 6.69
C PRO A 90 -13.40 3.15 7.52
N THR A 91 -12.68 4.21 7.17
CA THR A 91 -12.93 5.54 7.75
C THR A 91 -14.34 6.01 7.41
N GLN A 92 -14.82 5.65 6.20
CA GLN A 92 -16.14 6.01 5.73
C GLN A 92 -16.72 4.95 4.79
N LYS A 93 -18.04 4.72 4.85
CA LYS A 93 -18.80 3.85 3.93
C LYS A 93 -19.91 4.62 3.21
N ILE A 94 -20.46 4.04 2.15
CA ILE A 94 -21.60 4.62 1.40
C ILE A 94 -22.79 4.96 2.30
N GLU A 95 -23.03 4.16 3.34
CA GLU A 95 -24.17 4.31 4.27
C GLU A 95 -24.16 5.68 4.96
N GLN A 96 -22.95 6.20 5.20
CA GLN A 96 -22.72 7.47 5.88
C GLN A 96 -22.67 8.65 4.91
N LEU A 97 -22.60 8.38 3.62
CA LEU A 97 -22.66 9.34 2.53
C LEU A 97 -24.10 9.53 2.02
N PHE A 98 -24.86 8.45 1.95
CA PHE A 98 -26.20 8.43 1.38
C PHE A 98 -27.16 9.38 2.11
N GLY A 99 -28.00 10.10 1.36
CA GLY A 99 -28.97 11.04 1.92
C GLY A 99 -28.38 12.39 2.40
N LYS A 100 -27.06 12.57 2.42
CA LYS A 100 -26.46 13.90 2.67
C LYS A 100 -26.69 14.82 1.47
N LYS A 101 -26.89 16.11 1.75
CA LYS A 101 -27.21 17.16 0.75
C LYS A 101 -26.23 17.25 -0.43
N ASN A 102 -24.99 16.76 -0.23
CA ASN A 102 -23.92 16.78 -1.22
C ASN A 102 -23.64 15.40 -1.85
N TYR A 103 -24.39 14.36 -1.48
CA TYR A 103 -24.28 13.04 -2.08
C TYR A 103 -24.78 13.08 -3.52
N ARG A 104 -23.89 12.79 -4.46
CA ARG A 104 -24.23 12.64 -5.87
C ARG A 104 -24.26 11.14 -6.17
N PRO A 105 -25.40 10.56 -6.61
CA PRO A 105 -25.48 9.13 -6.93
C PRO A 105 -24.43 8.64 -7.95
N GLY A 106 -23.91 9.54 -8.80
CA GLY A 106 -22.79 9.26 -9.71
C GLY A 106 -21.40 9.23 -9.06
N LYS A 107 -21.30 9.37 -7.74
CA LYS A 107 -20.09 9.12 -6.93
C LYS A 107 -20.38 7.91 -6.04
N ALA A 108 -20.49 6.74 -6.65
CA ALA A 108 -20.82 5.47 -6.00
C ALA A 108 -19.67 4.93 -5.14
N ILE A 109 -19.18 5.72 -4.19
CA ILE A 109 -18.08 5.31 -3.34
C ILE A 109 -18.58 4.21 -2.40
N GLN A 110 -18.07 2.99 -2.53
CA GLN A 110 -18.43 1.89 -1.63
C GLN A 110 -17.87 2.16 -0.23
N PHE A 111 -16.57 2.45 -0.17
CA PHE A 111 -15.83 2.71 1.06
C PHE A 111 -14.63 3.62 0.81
N GLU A 112 -14.15 4.24 1.89
CA GLU A 112 -12.95 5.06 1.92
C GLU A 112 -12.11 4.71 3.16
N TYR A 113 -10.81 4.53 2.94
CA TYR A 113 -9.81 4.49 3.99
C TYR A 113 -8.94 5.73 3.90
N TRP A 114 -8.83 6.45 5.00
CA TRP A 114 -8.02 7.65 5.09
C TRP A 114 -6.80 7.37 5.96
N PHE A 115 -5.68 7.96 5.58
CA PHE A 115 -4.40 7.73 6.22
C PHE A 115 -3.63 9.03 6.40
N VAL A 116 -2.79 9.06 7.43
CA VAL A 116 -1.68 9.99 7.56
C VAL A 116 -0.40 9.19 7.48
N VAL A 117 0.45 9.56 6.53
CA VAL A 117 1.74 8.94 6.30
C VAL A 117 2.84 9.82 6.87
N ASP A 118 3.76 9.21 7.62
CA ASP A 118 4.88 9.86 8.32
C ASP A 118 4.43 11.04 9.19
N GLY A 119 3.19 10.99 9.69
CA GLY A 119 2.61 12.03 10.52
C GLY A 119 2.16 13.30 9.78
N GLU A 120 2.43 13.47 8.48
CA GLU A 120 2.26 14.74 7.77
C GLU A 120 1.53 14.66 6.42
N MET A 121 1.61 13.53 5.71
CA MET A 121 1.06 13.41 4.37
C MET A 121 -0.32 12.76 4.41
N PRO A 122 -1.39 13.44 3.95
CA PRO A 122 -2.70 12.82 3.84
C PRO A 122 -2.77 11.93 2.60
N LEU A 123 -3.42 10.77 2.75
CA LEU A 123 -3.69 9.80 1.69
C LEU A 123 -5.11 9.26 1.87
N MET A 124 -5.85 9.10 0.79
CA MET A 124 -7.11 8.38 0.76
C MET A 124 -7.04 7.25 -0.27
N VAL A 125 -7.58 6.09 0.11
CA VAL A 125 -7.76 4.92 -0.73
C VAL A 125 -9.26 4.63 -0.78
N LEU A 126 -9.82 4.62 -1.98
CA LEU A 126 -11.26 4.60 -2.20
C LEU A 126 -11.64 3.63 -3.32
N ASP A 127 -12.84 3.08 -3.17
CA ASP A 127 -13.47 2.25 -4.19
C ASP A 127 -14.63 3.01 -4.85
N LEU A 128 -14.45 3.38 -6.11
CA LEU A 128 -15.44 4.10 -6.92
C LEU A 128 -16.28 3.17 -7.80
N ASP A 129 -15.71 2.03 -8.16
CA ASP A 129 -16.23 1.14 -9.22
C ASP A 129 -16.90 -0.10 -8.62
N GLY A 130 -16.69 -0.34 -7.32
CA GLY A 130 -17.39 -1.32 -6.53
C GLY A 130 -16.89 -2.75 -6.73
N PRO A 131 -17.73 -3.76 -6.47
CA PRO A 131 -17.34 -5.17 -6.44
C PRO A 131 -17.14 -5.80 -7.84
N PHE A 132 -17.07 -4.98 -8.89
CA PHE A 132 -17.05 -5.43 -10.27
C PHE A 132 -15.66 -5.37 -10.91
N GLU A 133 -14.79 -4.52 -10.37
CA GLU A 133 -13.50 -4.19 -10.94
C GLU A 133 -12.34 -4.72 -10.08
N ASN A 134 -11.13 -4.38 -10.53
CA ASN A 134 -9.89 -4.64 -9.82
C ASN A 134 -9.26 -3.34 -9.37
N GLY A 135 -8.46 -3.41 -8.30
CA GLY A 135 -7.71 -2.28 -7.80
C GLY A 135 -8.58 -1.26 -7.06
N LEU A 136 -7.95 -0.15 -6.72
CA LEU A 136 -8.54 0.94 -5.94
C LEU A 136 -8.03 2.28 -6.47
N VAL A 137 -8.78 3.33 -6.19
CA VAL A 137 -8.35 4.70 -6.45
C VAL A 137 -7.54 5.21 -5.27
N TYR A 138 -6.40 5.83 -5.56
CA TYR A 138 -5.53 6.44 -4.56
C TYR A 138 -5.41 7.93 -4.83
N VAL A 139 -5.57 8.74 -3.79
CA VAL A 139 -5.35 10.19 -3.86
C VAL A 139 -4.53 10.67 -2.67
N GLY A 140 -3.52 11.48 -2.94
CA GLY A 140 -2.68 12.10 -1.92
C GLY A 140 -2.51 13.60 -2.17
N ALA A 141 -1.79 14.27 -1.28
CA ALA A 141 -1.47 15.69 -1.43
C ALA A 141 -0.39 15.94 -2.49
N SER A 142 -0.65 16.84 -3.44
CA SER A 142 0.22 17.10 -4.58
C SER A 142 1.65 17.53 -4.23
N GLN A 143 1.84 18.13 -3.06
CA GLN A 143 3.17 18.53 -2.57
C GLN A 143 4.08 17.34 -2.21
N PHE A 144 3.55 16.11 -2.18
CA PHE A 144 4.29 14.89 -1.85
C PHE A 144 4.33 13.86 -3.00
N ILE A 145 4.06 14.26 -4.24
CA ILE A 145 4.00 13.35 -5.42
C ILE A 145 5.22 12.42 -5.50
N ASP A 146 6.42 12.93 -5.23
CA ASP A 146 7.67 12.16 -5.33
C ASP A 146 7.79 11.03 -4.30
N ARG A 147 7.07 11.12 -3.17
CA ARG A 147 7.04 10.10 -2.11
C ARG A 147 5.97 9.04 -2.33
N MET A 148 4.94 9.36 -3.11
CA MET A 148 3.79 8.48 -3.34
C MET A 148 4.14 7.09 -3.91
N PRO A 149 5.12 6.93 -4.83
CA PRO A 149 5.50 5.60 -5.31
C PRO A 149 6.00 4.69 -4.18
N GLN A 150 6.76 5.23 -3.22
CA GLN A 150 7.24 4.45 -2.09
C GLN A 150 6.08 4.09 -1.15
N VAL A 151 5.18 5.04 -0.91
CA VAL A 151 3.99 4.84 -0.06
C VAL A 151 3.11 3.73 -0.63
N LYS A 152 2.83 3.74 -1.94
CA LYS A 152 2.06 2.68 -2.60
C LYS A 152 2.76 1.32 -2.52
N ARG A 153 4.09 1.27 -2.64
CA ARG A 153 4.87 0.02 -2.46
C ARG A 153 4.76 -0.52 -1.04
N THR A 154 4.89 0.34 -0.03
CA THR A 154 4.75 -0.07 1.38
C THR A 154 3.34 -0.53 1.68
N PHE A 155 2.33 0.21 1.24
CA PHE A 155 0.93 -0.19 1.37
C PHE A 155 0.67 -1.54 0.68
N THR A 156 1.17 -1.73 -0.54
CA THR A 156 1.11 -3.01 -1.27
C THR A 156 1.71 -4.14 -0.46
N LYS A 157 2.92 -3.95 0.07
CA LYS A 157 3.62 -4.95 0.89
C LYS A 157 2.78 -5.36 2.09
N MET A 158 2.21 -4.40 2.82
CA MET A 158 1.36 -4.67 3.98
C MET A 158 0.12 -5.53 3.63
N LEU A 159 -0.52 -5.28 2.48
CA LEU A 159 -1.70 -6.05 2.07
C LEU A 159 -1.37 -7.43 1.50
N MET A 160 -0.16 -7.59 0.97
CA MET A 160 0.32 -8.82 0.32
C MET A 160 1.19 -9.67 1.25
N GLU A 161 1.25 -9.32 2.55
CA GLU A 161 2.01 -10.07 3.55
C GLU A 161 1.59 -11.56 3.54
N GLU A 162 2.59 -12.44 3.56
CA GLU A 162 2.34 -13.88 3.53
C GLU A 162 1.63 -14.32 4.82
N GLY A 163 0.58 -15.13 4.67
CA GLY A 163 -0.23 -15.57 5.81
C GLY A 163 -1.24 -14.54 6.33
N LEU A 164 -1.43 -13.40 5.65
CA LEU A 164 -2.50 -12.46 5.98
C LEU A 164 -3.87 -13.14 5.86
N GLU A 165 -4.56 -13.28 6.98
CA GLU A 165 -5.95 -13.77 7.01
C GLU A 165 -6.91 -12.66 6.59
N PHE A 166 -7.88 -13.01 5.75
CA PHE A 166 -8.89 -12.08 5.25
C PHE A 166 -9.91 -11.75 6.34
N ALA A 167 -10.30 -10.47 6.45
CA ALA A 167 -11.26 -10.03 7.45
C ALA A 167 -12.68 -9.95 6.86
N PRO A 168 -13.69 -10.57 7.50
CA PRO A 168 -15.06 -10.57 7.00
C PRO A 168 -15.68 -9.17 7.05
N TYR A 169 -16.40 -8.78 6.01
CA TYR A 169 -17.07 -7.49 5.92
C TYR A 169 -18.43 -7.62 5.24
N SER A 170 -19.33 -6.68 5.51
CA SER A 170 -20.54 -6.41 4.71
C SER A 170 -20.64 -4.91 4.46
N ASP A 171 -20.80 -4.55 3.18
CA ASP A 171 -20.94 -3.19 2.69
C ASP A 171 -22.07 -3.16 1.63
N TYR A 172 -22.49 -1.95 1.24
CA TYR A 172 -23.40 -1.73 0.12
C TYR A 172 -22.71 -0.96 -1.00
N PHE A 173 -23.10 -1.23 -2.23
CA PHE A 173 -22.66 -0.47 -3.40
C PHE A 173 -23.85 -0.18 -4.31
N PHE A 174 -23.93 1.04 -4.82
CA PHE A 174 -24.91 1.40 -5.85
C PHE A 174 -24.19 1.46 -7.19
N SER A 175 -24.53 0.58 -8.13
CA SER A 175 -24.00 0.64 -9.50
C SER A 175 -24.80 1.67 -10.30
N PRO A 176 -24.20 2.82 -10.72
CA PRO A 176 -24.92 3.82 -11.50
C PRO A 176 -25.27 3.30 -12.90
N GLU A 177 -24.39 2.50 -13.50
CA GLU A 177 -24.59 1.92 -14.83
C GLU A 177 -25.80 0.97 -14.90
N ARG A 178 -26.06 0.27 -13.78
CA ARG A 178 -27.14 -0.71 -13.67
C ARG A 178 -28.37 -0.16 -12.95
N GLU A 179 -28.27 1.06 -12.41
CA GLU A 179 -29.23 1.66 -11.49
C GLU A 179 -29.67 0.71 -10.36
N GLN A 180 -28.71 -0.06 -9.84
CA GLN A 180 -28.97 -1.24 -9.02
C GLN A 180 -28.11 -1.25 -7.76
N TRP A 181 -28.73 -1.54 -6.62
CA TRP A 181 -28.05 -1.75 -5.35
C TRP A 181 -27.52 -3.18 -5.22
N TYR A 182 -26.37 -3.30 -4.57
CA TYR A 182 -25.74 -4.57 -4.24
C TYR A 182 -25.35 -4.61 -2.76
N GLU A 183 -25.56 -5.75 -2.12
CA GLU A 183 -24.84 -6.12 -0.90
C GLU A 183 -23.54 -6.81 -1.30
N VAL A 184 -22.43 -6.36 -0.73
CA VAL A 184 -21.09 -6.86 -1.02
C VAL A 184 -20.49 -7.38 0.26
N ARG A 185 -20.14 -8.66 0.28
CA ARG A 185 -19.75 -9.35 1.52
C ARG A 185 -18.55 -10.27 1.31
N TYR A 186 -17.79 -10.44 2.37
CA TYR A 186 -16.94 -11.60 2.62
C TYR A 186 -17.28 -12.17 3.99
N ASP A 187 -17.59 -13.46 4.09
CA ASP A 187 -18.03 -14.09 5.34
C ASP A 187 -16.95 -14.94 6.03
N GLY A 188 -15.71 -14.86 5.55
CA GLY A 188 -14.61 -15.72 5.99
C GLY A 188 -14.39 -16.93 5.08
N VAL A 189 -15.34 -17.21 4.17
CA VAL A 189 -15.22 -18.30 3.20
C VAL A 189 -15.35 -17.76 1.79
N ASP A 190 -16.47 -17.10 1.49
CA ASP A 190 -16.83 -16.72 0.12
C ASP A 190 -17.05 -15.22 -0.02
N PHE A 191 -16.63 -14.69 -1.17
CA PHE A 191 -16.94 -13.34 -1.61
C PHE A 191 -18.27 -13.35 -2.37
N THR A 192 -19.26 -12.61 -1.88
CA THR A 192 -20.58 -12.50 -2.53
C THR A 192 -20.93 -11.06 -2.89
N ARG A 193 -21.59 -10.90 -4.04
CA ARG A 193 -22.20 -9.64 -4.48
C ARG A 193 -23.64 -9.93 -4.93
N GLU A 194 -24.61 -9.48 -4.15
CA GLU A 194 -26.02 -9.82 -4.36
C GLU A 194 -26.82 -8.59 -4.73
N ALA A 195 -27.53 -8.64 -5.86
CA ALA A 195 -28.40 -7.55 -6.30
C ALA A 195 -29.63 -7.44 -5.37
N LEU A 196 -29.87 -6.23 -4.86
CA LEU A 196 -30.97 -5.96 -3.93
C LEU A 196 -32.21 -5.47 -4.66
N LYS A 197 -33.38 -6.06 -4.38
CA LYS A 197 -34.65 -5.64 -5.02
C LYS A 197 -35.07 -4.20 -4.69
N LYS A 198 -34.53 -3.63 -3.61
CA LYS A 198 -34.81 -2.28 -3.11
C LYS A 198 -33.53 -1.70 -2.53
N ALA A 199 -33.47 -0.37 -2.45
CA ALA A 199 -32.38 0.32 -1.78
C ALA A 199 -32.26 -0.16 -0.32
N PRO A 200 -31.02 -0.31 0.20
CA PRO A 200 -30.81 -0.64 1.60
C PRO A 200 -31.32 0.49 2.51
N VAL A 201 -31.72 0.11 3.72
CA VAL A 201 -32.11 1.06 4.77
C VAL A 201 -30.91 1.27 5.67
N PHE A 202 -30.22 2.39 5.51
CA PHE A 202 -29.15 2.80 6.40
C PHE A 202 -29.78 3.33 7.70
N ARG A 203 -29.25 2.89 8.85
CA ARG A 203 -29.69 3.33 10.18
C ARG A 203 -28.73 4.36 10.76
#